data_AF-F9QA82-F1
#
_entry.id   AF-F9QA82-F1
#
_cell.length_a   1.000
_cell.length_b   1.000
_cell.length_c   1.000
_cell.angle_alpha   90.00
_cell.angle_beta   90.00
_cell.angle_gamma   90.00
#
_symmetry.space_group_name_H-M   'P 1'
#
loop_
_entity.id
_entity.type
_entity.pdbx_description
1 polymer ?
#
loop_
_entity_poly.entity_id
_entity_poly.type
_entity_poly.pdbx_seq_one_letter_code
_entity_poly.pdbx_strand_id
1 'polypeptide(L)'
;MLTRIQGVQQASESKYIMLHAPKDKLTQITALLPGVENPTILPLASDSTKVAMHVVSQENLFWETMEQLKAIGASSILVLPIEKMME
;
A
#
# COMPACT_ATOMS: atom_id res chain seq x y z
N MET A 1 -15.59 5.15 -23.67
CA MET A 1 -16.38 4.11 -22.96
C MET A 1 -15.47 2.99 -22.46
N LEU A 2 -14.68 2.35 -23.32
CA LEU A 2 -13.71 1.29 -22.95
C LEU A 2 -12.80 1.65 -21.76
N THR A 3 -12.16 2.82 -21.76
CA THR A 3 -11.29 3.29 -20.66
C THR A 3 -12.01 3.35 -19.31
N ARG A 4 -13.29 3.73 -19.30
CA ARG A 4 -14.09 3.83 -18.06
C ARG A 4 -14.46 2.46 -17.52
N ILE A 5 -14.68 1.48 -18.40
CA ILE A 5 -14.95 0.09 -18.02
C ILE A 5 -13.68 -0.55 -17.46
N GLN A 6 -12.55 -0.39 -18.15
CA GLN A 6 -11.24 -0.88 -17.70
C GLN A 6 -10.85 -0.28 -16.35
N GLY A 7 -10.99 1.04 -16.17
CA GLY A 7 -10.67 1.71 -14.91
C GLY A 7 -11.53 1.27 -13.72
N VAL A 8 -12.76 0.81 -13.95
CA VAL A 8 -13.60 0.22 -12.88
C VAL A 8 -13.18 -1.22 -12.59
N GLN A 9 -12.86 -2.02 -13.60
CA GLN A 9 -12.35 -3.38 -13.41
C GLN A 9 -11.06 -3.37 -12.59
N GLN A 10 -10.08 -2.58 -13.01
CA GLN A 10 -8.80 -2.45 -12.32
C GLN A 10 -8.95 -1.94 -10.88
N ALA A 11 -9.84 -0.97 -10.65
CA ALA A 11 -10.16 -0.47 -9.32
C ALA A 11 -10.78 -1.54 -8.41
N SER A 12 -11.65 -2.39 -8.96
CA SER A 12 -12.31 -3.45 -8.20
C SER A 12 -11.34 -4.55 -7.73
N GLU A 13 -10.29 -4.79 -8.51
CA GLU A 13 -9.23 -5.76 -8.22
C GLU A 13 -8.12 -5.17 -7.35
N SER A 14 -8.03 -3.84 -7.25
CA SER A 14 -6.98 -3.15 -6.50
C SER A 14 -7.42 -2.67 -5.11
N LYS A 15 -6.44 -2.52 -4.22
CA LYS A 15 -6.60 -1.90 -2.89
C LYS A 15 -5.60 -0.78 -2.71
N TYR A 16 -6.03 0.28 -2.04
CA TYR A 16 -5.14 1.33 -1.57
C TYR A 16 -4.72 1.01 -0.14
N ILE A 17 -3.41 0.95 0.09
CA ILE A 17 -2.81 0.59 1.36
C ILE A 17 -2.00 1.80 1.86
N MET A 18 -2.29 2.20 3.10
CA MET A 18 -1.51 3.20 3.82
C MET A 18 -0.94 2.58 5.09
N LEU A 19 0.34 2.79 5.36
CA LEU A 19 0.96 2.38 6.62
C LEU A 19 2.09 3.32 7.02
N HIS A 20 2.44 3.28 8.30
CA HIS A 20 3.71 3.81 8.78
C HIS A 20 4.77 2.71 8.75
N ALA A 21 5.92 3.01 8.16
CA ALA A 21 7.03 2.08 7.94
C ALA A 21 8.32 2.64 8.55
N PRO A 22 9.15 1.83 9.25
CA PRO A 22 10.52 2.20 9.59
C PRO A 22 11.35 2.43 8.33
N LYS A 23 12.13 3.52 8.31
CA LYS A 23 12.94 3.91 7.14
C LYS A 23 13.96 2.84 6.74
N ASP A 24 14.53 2.14 7.73
CA ASP A 24 15.52 1.08 7.54
C ASP A 24 14.90 -0.26 7.05
N LYS A 25 13.56 -0.36 7.04
CA LYS A 25 12.82 -1.56 6.62
C LYS A 25 12.00 -1.38 5.35
N LEU A 26 12.12 -0.25 4.67
CA LEU A 26 11.32 0.06 3.48
C LEU A 26 11.42 -1.02 2.41
N THR A 27 12.62 -1.49 2.07
CA THR A 27 12.81 -2.55 1.07
C THR A 27 12.13 -3.86 1.46
N GLN A 28 12.17 -4.24 2.75
CA GLN A 28 11.52 -5.45 3.24
C GLN A 28 10.00 -5.31 3.21
N ILE A 29 9.50 -4.15 3.61
CA ILE A 29 8.07 -3.82 3.58
C ILE A 29 7.54 -3.81 2.15
N THR A 30 8.27 -3.21 1.20
CA THR A 30 7.88 -3.18 -0.21
C THR A 30 7.87 -4.59 -0.80
N ALA A 31 8.81 -5.45 -0.44
CA ALA A 31 8.85 -6.84 -0.93
C ALA A 31 7.66 -7.69 -0.45
N LEU A 32 7.05 -7.36 0.69
CA LEU A 32 5.85 -8.03 1.21
C LEU A 32 4.56 -7.57 0.52
N LEU A 33 4.59 -6.49 -0.25
CA LEU A 33 3.44 -5.96 -0.96
C LEU A 33 3.62 -6.25 -2.46
N PRO A 34 3.06 -7.36 -2.98
CA PRO A 34 3.13 -7.68 -4.40
C PRO A 34 2.27 -6.70 -5.24
N GLY A 35 2.71 -6.44 -6.48
CA GLY A 35 1.97 -5.59 -7.42
C GLY A 35 2.03 -4.10 -7.14
N VAL A 36 2.98 -3.65 -6.31
CA VAL A 36 3.17 -2.24 -5.95
C VAL A 36 4.07 -1.57 -6.98
N GLU A 37 3.50 -0.66 -7.77
CA GLU A 37 4.31 0.34 -8.46
C GLU A 37 4.80 1.37 -7.43
N ASN A 38 6.11 1.62 -7.43
CA ASN A 38 6.89 2.48 -6.52
C ASN A 38 6.10 3.18 -5.39
N PRO A 39 6.28 2.77 -4.12
CA PRO A 39 5.53 3.35 -3.00
C PRO A 39 5.76 4.87 -2.92
N THR A 40 4.69 5.62 -2.66
CA THR A 40 4.82 7.03 -2.31
C THR A 40 5.21 7.15 -0.85
N ILE A 41 6.30 7.85 -0.57
CA ILE A 41 6.88 7.98 0.77
C ILE A 41 6.76 9.42 1.25
N LEU A 42 6.17 9.60 2.43
CA LEU A 42 5.92 10.90 3.06
C LEU A 42 6.60 10.94 4.44
N PRO A 43 7.38 11.98 4.76
CA PRO A 43 7.93 12.16 6.09
C PRO A 43 6.82 12.42 7.12
N LEU A 44 6.95 11.83 8.32
CA LEU A 44 6.04 12.10 9.43
C LEU A 44 6.48 13.37 10.16
N ALA A 45 5.51 14.15 10.65
CA ALA A 45 5.78 15.44 11.29
C ALA A 45 6.61 15.33 12.59
N SER A 46 6.37 14.28 13.38
CA SER A 46 6.97 14.11 14.71
C SER A 46 7.79 12.83 14.86
N ASP A 47 8.10 12.13 13.76
CA ASP A 47 8.86 10.88 13.78
C ASP A 47 9.86 10.84 12.62
N SER A 48 11.14 10.92 12.95
CA SER A 48 12.24 10.88 11.99
C SER A 48 12.67 9.46 11.63
N THR A 49 12.22 8.45 12.38
CA THR A 49 12.57 7.04 12.20
C THR A 49 11.59 6.31 11.27
N LYS A 50 10.36 6.80 11.19
CA LYS A 50 9.31 6.27 10.32
C LYS A 50 8.91 7.23 9.20
N VAL A 51 8.21 6.68 8.23
CA VAL A 51 7.55 7.41 7.13
C VAL A 51 6.14 6.87 6.95
N ALA A 52 5.24 7.70 6.45
CA ALA A 52 4.00 7.20 5.86
C ALA A 52 4.30 6.69 4.45
N MET A 53 3.78 5.51 4.13
CA MET A 53 3.93 4.85 2.85
C MET A 53 2.55 4.60 2.26
N HIS A 54 2.34 5.05 1.03
CA HIS A 54 1.10 4.89 0.27
C HIS A 54 1.36 4.01 -0.95
N VAL A 55 0.47 3.06 -1.16
CA VAL A 55 0.64 1.96 -2.11
C VAL A 55 -0.69 1.58 -2.74
N VAL A 56 -0.68 1.26 -4.03
CA VAL A 56 -1.76 0.51 -4.68
C VAL A 56 -1.26 -0.91 -4.93
N SER A 57 -2.05 -1.92 -4.57
CA SER A 57 -1.75 -3.33 -4.82
C SER A 57 -2.94 -3.98 -5.52
N GLN A 58 -2.66 -4.81 -6.54
CA GLN A 58 -3.66 -5.55 -7.34
C GLN A 58 -4.09 -6.87 -6.68
N GLU A 59 -3.44 -7.26 -5.58
CA GLU A 59 -3.77 -8.50 -4.89
C GLU A 59 -4.60 -8.26 -3.63
N ASN A 60 -5.37 -9.27 -3.26
CA ASN A 60 -5.99 -9.32 -1.94
C ASN A 60 -4.88 -9.37 -0.88
N LEU A 61 -4.65 -8.24 -0.21
CA LEU A 61 -3.78 -8.22 0.96
C LEU A 61 -4.38 -9.15 2.02
N PHE A 62 -3.72 -10.29 2.26
CA PHE A 62 -4.18 -11.26 3.23
C PHE A 62 -3.83 -10.83 4.66
N TRP A 63 -4.54 -11.38 5.63
CA TRP A 63 -4.25 -11.17 7.06
C TRP A 63 -2.80 -11.52 7.41
N GLU A 64 -2.28 -12.60 6.82
CA GLU A 64 -0.89 -13.05 6.99
C GLU A 64 0.11 -11.97 6.57
N THR A 65 -0.12 -11.27 5.46
CA THR A 65 0.74 -10.16 5.01
C THR A 65 0.69 -9.00 5.99
N MET A 66 -0.48 -8.66 6.54
CA MET A 66 -0.61 -7.62 7.56
C MET A 66 0.14 -7.98 8.86
N GLU A 67 0.10 -9.25 9.26
CA GLU A 67 0.86 -9.75 10.41
C GLU A 67 2.37 -9.68 10.17
N GLN A 68 2.85 -10.08 8.99
CA GLN A 68 4.26 -9.97 8.61
C GLN A 68 4.73 -8.51 8.58
N LEU A 69 3.94 -7.60 8.00
CA LEU A 69 4.21 -6.16 8.02
C LEU A 69 4.33 -5.64 9.44
N LYS A 70 3.41 -6.02 10.32
CA LYS A 70 3.43 -5.62 11.74
C LYS A 70 4.66 -6.19 12.46
N ALA A 71 5.05 -7.43 12.17
CA ALA A 71 6.23 -8.08 12.75
C ALA A 71 7.54 -7.38 12.39
N ILE A 72 7.63 -6.75 11.21
CA ILE A 72 8.80 -5.96 10.79
C ILE A 72 8.71 -4.47 11.17
N GLY A 73 7.72 -4.10 11.98
CA GLY A 73 7.61 -2.77 12.59
C GLY A 73 6.68 -1.79 11.88
N ALA A 74 5.90 -2.25 10.89
CA ALA A 74 4.84 -1.44 10.31
C ALA A 74 3.73 -1.18 11.34
N SER A 75 3.11 -0.01 11.24
CA SER A 75 2.03 0.40 12.14
C SER A 75 1.00 1.23 11.39
N SER A 76 -0.18 1.44 11.97
CA SER A 76 -1.25 2.24 11.35
C SER A 76 -1.61 1.75 9.93
N ILE A 77 -1.65 0.43 9.74
CA ILE A 77 -1.97 -0.19 8.45
C ILE A 77 -3.47 -0.02 8.19
N LEU A 78 -3.81 0.60 7.06
CA LEU A 78 -5.16 0.82 6.57
C LEU A 78 -5.27 0.29 5.15
N VAL A 79 -6.37 -0.41 4.88
CA VAL A 79 -6.70 -0.94 3.55
C VAL A 79 -8.03 -0.34 3.13
N LEU A 80 -8.03 0.39 2.02
CA LEU A 80 -9.20 1.09 1.50
C LEU A 80 -9.57 0.54 0.12
N PRO A 81 -10.88 0.39 -0.19
CA PRO A 81 -11.32 0.07 -1.53
C PRO A 81 -11.07 1.25 -2.47
N ILE A 82 -10.77 0.96 -3.74
CA ILE A 82 -10.67 1.97 -4.79
C ILE A 82 -11.95 1.92 -5.61
N GLU A 83 -12.62 3.07 -5.77
CA GLU A 83 -13.86 3.12 -6.54
C GLU A 83 -13.62 3.15 -8.06
N LYS A 84 -12.61 3.92 -8.47
CA LYS A 84 -12.27 4.17 -9.88
C LYS A 84 -10.78 4.46 -10.01
N MET A 85 -10.16 3.90 -11.04
CA MET A 85 -8.80 4.24 -11.46
C MET A 85 -8.84 4.90 -12.84
N MET A 86 -7.89 5.80 -13.07
CA MET A 86 -7.70 6.45 -14.35
C MET A 86 -6.20 6.51 -14.62
N GLU A 87 -5.79 5.84 -15.70
CA GLU A 87 -4.44 5.90 -16.29
C GLU A 87 -4.46 6.77 -17.55
#